data_AF-A0A1G4PR56-F1
#
_entry.id   AF-A0A1G4PR56-F1
#
_cell.length_a   1.000
_cell.length_b   1.000
_cell.length_c   1.000
_cell.angle_alpha   90.00
_cell.angle_beta   90.00
_cell.angle_gamma   90.00
#
_symmetry.space_group_name_H-M   'P 1'
#
loop_
_entity.id
_entity.type
_entity.pdbx_description
1 polymer ?
#
loop_
_entity_poly.entity_id
_entity_poly.type
_entity_poly.pdbx_seq_one_letter_code
_entity_poly.pdbx_strand_id
1 'polypeptide(L)'
;MSFTVGAALKKVAVAVFSDKKVIKKTLIFILSVLVGLFMPIIALLSVFTADIEITPEQLEEVEENLSVEEIAKLKKVQNTLDDIEDKMREADLADKFQDAQVLYMLGLYEYQDEQDFVTRLVSCYQNSSSDEALIRRVNREFGSDINAEDYIKVVAGMHQTTISNSIFDDPSTKNNRDLVAWAENAYRSHWGYVWGTYGKLLTREYAEALIDRDPKHVGKYADFIRSNWVGRRCADCVGLIKGYLWYNPNKHEVQYGYGGAVDGGANYMYSSAKTKGPISTIPEIPGLGVWHKGHVGIYIGNGYVIHASSTKRGVVKTGLRGFTHWFKIPGVTYLDE
;
A
#
# COMPACT_ATOMS: atom_id res chain seq x y z
N MET A 1 12.21 25.59 -32.04
CA MET A 1 13.17 24.53 -32.44
C MET A 1 13.10 23.44 -31.41
N SER A 2 12.38 22.36 -31.75
CA SER A 2 12.11 21.22 -30.87
C SER A 2 13.39 20.41 -30.67
N PHE A 3 13.85 20.28 -29.43
CA PHE A 3 14.89 19.34 -29.07
C PHE A 3 14.30 17.93 -29.19
N THR A 4 14.65 17.24 -30.26
CA THR A 4 14.18 15.88 -30.53
C THR A 4 14.68 14.91 -29.44
N VAL A 5 13.72 14.30 -28.75
CA VAL A 5 13.82 13.29 -27.69
C VAL A 5 14.82 12.15 -28.03
N GLY A 6 15.05 11.88 -29.32
CA GLY A 6 16.00 10.87 -29.79
C GLY A 6 17.47 11.10 -29.39
N ALA A 7 17.91 12.34 -29.19
CA ALA A 7 19.30 12.63 -28.80
C ALA A 7 19.58 12.40 -27.30
N ALA A 8 18.55 12.55 -26.46
CA ALA A 8 18.63 12.28 -25.02
C ALA A 8 18.61 10.76 -24.74
N LEU A 9 17.75 10.01 -25.44
CA LEU A 9 17.70 8.55 -25.38
C LEU A 9 19.03 7.89 -25.79
N LYS A 10 19.71 8.45 -26.80
CA LYS A 10 21.01 7.93 -27.25
C LYS A 10 22.13 8.12 -26.21
N LYS A 11 22.10 9.19 -25.41
CA LYS A 11 23.10 9.43 -24.34
C LYS A 11 22.87 8.56 -23.11
N VAL A 12 21.60 8.29 -22.76
CA VAL A 12 21.24 7.32 -21.71
C VAL A 12 21.62 5.90 -22.14
N ALA A 13 21.39 5.55 -23.40
CA ALA A 13 21.80 4.27 -23.95
C ALA A 13 23.34 4.07 -23.87
N VAL A 14 24.13 5.07 -24.32
CA VAL A 14 25.61 4.97 -24.36
C VAL A 14 26.26 4.93 -22.97
N ALA A 15 25.67 5.56 -21.95
CA ALA A 15 26.20 5.49 -20.58
C ALA A 15 25.96 4.13 -19.89
N VAL A 16 24.97 3.35 -20.36
CA VAL A 16 24.55 2.06 -19.77
C VAL A 16 25.25 0.86 -20.44
N PHE A 17 25.93 1.05 -21.59
CA PHE A 17 26.44 -0.04 -22.44
C PHE A 17 27.77 -0.72 -22.03
N SER A 18 28.27 -0.55 -20.80
CA SER A 18 29.61 -1.07 -20.47
C SER A 18 29.69 -2.52 -19.96
N ASP A 19 28.57 -3.19 -19.61
CA ASP A 19 28.65 -4.59 -19.13
C ASP A 19 27.46 -5.49 -19.52
N LYS A 20 27.72 -6.54 -20.31
CA LYS A 20 26.71 -7.38 -20.99
C LYS A 20 26.02 -8.41 -20.09
N LYS A 21 26.54 -8.72 -18.90
CA LYS A 21 25.92 -9.70 -17.96
C LYS A 21 24.85 -9.08 -17.05
N VAL A 22 24.94 -7.78 -16.78
CA VAL A 22 23.99 -7.04 -15.93
C VAL A 22 22.72 -6.67 -16.71
N ILE A 23 22.86 -6.38 -18.01
CA ILE A 23 21.77 -5.95 -18.90
C ILE A 23 20.62 -6.97 -18.97
N LYS A 24 20.88 -8.28 -18.94
CA LYS A 24 19.82 -9.30 -19.08
C LYS A 24 18.94 -9.41 -17.83
N LYS A 25 19.50 -9.19 -16.63
CA LYS A 25 18.74 -9.18 -15.37
C LYS A 25 18.01 -7.84 -15.14
N THR A 26 18.59 -6.73 -15.60
CA THR A 26 17.99 -5.39 -15.46
C THR A 26 16.90 -5.10 -16.51
N LEU A 27 17.02 -5.61 -17.75
CA LEU A 27 15.97 -5.43 -18.77
C LEU A 27 14.70 -6.23 -18.43
N ILE A 28 14.84 -7.44 -17.88
CA ILE A 28 13.70 -8.27 -17.45
C ILE A 28 13.01 -7.64 -16.24
N PHE A 29 13.77 -7.06 -15.29
CA PHE A 29 13.24 -6.29 -14.16
C PHE A 29 12.48 -5.02 -14.59
N ILE A 30 12.91 -4.36 -15.67
CA ILE A 30 12.21 -3.20 -16.24
C ILE A 30 10.99 -3.63 -17.07
N LEU A 31 11.07 -4.72 -17.83
CA LEU A 31 9.94 -5.24 -18.62
C LEU A 31 8.83 -5.83 -17.74
N SER A 32 9.19 -6.43 -16.61
CA SER A 32 8.29 -6.94 -15.58
C SER A 32 7.61 -5.78 -14.83
N VAL A 33 8.32 -4.68 -14.62
CA VAL A 33 7.79 -3.37 -14.16
C VAL A 33 6.93 -2.67 -15.23
N LEU A 34 6.90 -3.10 -16.49
CA LEU A 34 6.19 -2.41 -17.57
C LEU A 34 4.92 -3.12 -18.07
N VAL A 35 4.45 -4.23 -17.48
CA VAL A 35 3.27 -4.92 -18.05
C VAL A 35 2.15 -5.29 -17.08
N GLY A 36 2.43 -5.62 -15.82
CA GLY A 36 1.39 -5.68 -14.79
C GLY A 36 1.19 -4.34 -14.07
N LEU A 37 2.10 -3.39 -14.29
CA LEU A 37 2.27 -2.20 -13.47
C LEU A 37 1.63 -0.93 -14.06
N PHE A 38 1.18 -0.93 -15.32
CA PHE A 38 0.80 0.32 -15.97
C PHE A 38 -0.46 0.95 -15.35
N MET A 39 -1.48 0.23 -14.88
CA MET A 39 -2.59 0.96 -14.22
C MET A 39 -2.22 1.57 -12.85
N PRO A 40 -1.56 0.85 -11.92
CA PRO A 40 -1.27 1.42 -10.60
C PRO A 40 -0.02 2.31 -10.58
N ILE A 41 0.96 2.07 -11.45
CA ILE A 41 2.24 2.80 -11.46
C ILE A 41 2.31 3.92 -12.52
N ILE A 42 1.48 3.96 -13.57
CA ILE A 42 1.23 5.24 -14.28
C ILE A 42 0.64 6.26 -13.30
N ALA A 43 -0.33 5.84 -12.48
CA ALA A 43 -0.91 6.68 -11.43
C ALA A 43 0.12 7.07 -10.35
N LEU A 44 1.17 6.28 -10.16
CA LEU A 44 2.27 6.59 -9.26
C LEU A 44 3.33 7.51 -9.92
N LEU A 45 3.61 7.36 -11.21
CA LEU A 45 4.60 8.17 -11.96
C LEU A 45 4.08 9.57 -12.33
N SER A 46 2.77 9.74 -12.55
CA SER A 46 2.14 11.07 -12.63
C SER A 46 2.30 11.88 -11.34
N VAL A 47 2.53 11.20 -10.21
CA VAL A 47 2.80 11.82 -8.90
C VAL A 47 4.30 12.16 -8.70
N PHE A 48 5.22 11.50 -9.40
CA PHE A 48 6.68 11.73 -9.26
C PHE A 48 7.28 12.66 -10.34
N THR A 49 6.58 12.91 -11.45
CA THR A 49 7.00 13.86 -12.49
C THR A 49 5.81 14.73 -12.89
N ALA A 50 5.90 16.04 -12.64
CA ALA A 50 4.79 16.99 -12.76
C ALA A 50 4.27 17.25 -14.21
N ASP A 51 4.70 16.51 -15.22
CA ASP A 51 4.42 16.81 -16.64
C ASP A 51 4.22 15.58 -17.56
N ILE A 52 3.95 14.39 -17.02
CA ILE A 52 3.68 13.20 -17.86
C ILE A 52 2.30 12.62 -17.54
N GLU A 53 1.28 13.18 -18.17
CA GLU A 53 -0.01 12.49 -18.35
C GLU A 53 0.12 11.53 -19.54
N ILE A 54 0.16 10.22 -19.27
CA ILE A 54 0.14 9.20 -20.32
C ILE A 54 -1.32 8.91 -20.71
N THR A 55 -1.70 9.26 -21.93
CA THR A 55 -3.07 9.05 -22.46
C THR A 55 -3.24 7.66 -23.07
N PRO A 56 -4.47 7.15 -23.23
CA PRO A 56 -4.74 5.88 -23.93
C PRO A 56 -4.12 5.80 -25.33
N GLU A 57 -4.02 6.94 -26.04
CA GLU A 57 -3.36 6.99 -27.35
C GLU A 57 -1.84 6.69 -27.27
N GLN A 58 -1.18 7.08 -26.18
CA GLN A 58 0.24 6.75 -25.96
C GLN A 58 0.45 5.28 -25.61
N LEU A 59 -0.57 4.59 -25.12
CA LEU A 59 -0.57 3.15 -24.89
C LEU A 59 -0.70 2.37 -26.21
N GLU A 60 -1.61 2.79 -27.08
CA GLU A 60 -1.72 2.24 -28.45
C GLU A 60 -0.42 2.44 -29.23
N GLU A 61 0.22 3.61 -29.12
CA GLU A 61 1.51 3.88 -29.78
C GLU A 61 2.64 2.96 -29.27
N VAL A 62 2.63 2.55 -28.00
CA VAL A 62 3.58 1.57 -27.45
C VAL A 62 3.27 0.16 -27.95
N GLU A 63 2.00 -0.22 -28.01
CA GLU A 63 1.56 -1.53 -28.53
C GLU A 63 1.88 -1.70 -30.01
N GLU A 64 1.75 -0.64 -30.82
CA GLU A 64 2.11 -0.65 -32.25
C GLU A 64 3.62 -0.76 -32.49
N ASN A 65 4.44 -0.38 -31.51
CA ASN A 65 5.91 -0.44 -31.58
C ASN A 65 6.51 -1.73 -30.99
N LEU A 66 5.69 -2.64 -30.45
CA LEU A 66 6.13 -3.91 -29.91
C LEU A 66 5.98 -5.04 -30.92
N SER A 67 6.94 -5.96 -30.94
CA SER A 67 6.81 -7.19 -31.73
C SER A 67 5.70 -8.10 -31.17
N VAL A 68 5.14 -8.95 -32.04
CA VAL A 68 4.13 -9.95 -31.66
C VAL A 68 4.67 -10.86 -30.55
N GLU A 69 5.96 -11.20 -30.61
CA GLU A 69 6.65 -11.99 -29.60
C GLU A 69 6.76 -11.27 -28.25
N GLU A 70 6.98 -9.96 -28.24
CA GLU A 70 6.98 -9.16 -27.01
C GLU A 70 5.57 -9.13 -26.42
N ILE A 71 4.55 -8.80 -27.20
CA ILE A 71 3.15 -8.80 -26.74
C ILE A 71 2.75 -10.16 -26.15
N ALA A 72 3.17 -11.28 -26.77
CA ALA A 72 2.89 -12.62 -26.27
C ALA A 72 3.56 -12.89 -24.91
N LYS A 73 4.82 -12.49 -24.73
CA LYS A 73 5.51 -12.60 -23.43
C LYS A 73 4.85 -11.77 -22.35
N LEU A 74 4.40 -10.57 -22.72
CA LEU A 74 3.73 -9.64 -21.82
C LEU A 74 2.37 -10.17 -21.35
N LYS A 75 1.55 -10.67 -22.28
CA LYS A 75 0.29 -11.36 -21.94
C LYS A 75 0.52 -12.56 -21.05
N LYS A 76 1.58 -13.32 -21.28
CA LYS A 76 1.94 -14.47 -20.46
C LYS A 76 2.28 -14.08 -19.02
N VAL A 77 3.09 -13.03 -18.83
CA VAL A 77 3.37 -12.45 -17.51
C VAL A 77 2.07 -12.11 -16.79
N GLN A 78 1.18 -11.37 -17.47
CA GLN A 78 -0.09 -10.96 -16.87
C GLN A 78 -0.92 -12.18 -16.45
N ASN A 79 -1.08 -13.16 -17.33
CA ASN A 79 -1.83 -14.38 -17.02
C ASN A 79 -1.23 -15.13 -15.83
N THR A 80 0.11 -15.18 -15.69
CA THR A 80 0.74 -15.81 -14.53
C THR A 80 0.51 -15.01 -13.25
N LEU A 81 0.54 -13.67 -13.30
CA LEU A 81 0.24 -12.82 -12.15
C LEU A 81 -1.21 -13.00 -11.67
N ASP A 82 -2.16 -13.11 -12.61
CA ASP A 82 -3.58 -13.34 -12.33
C ASP A 82 -3.78 -14.75 -11.74
N ASP A 83 -3.15 -15.78 -12.32
CA ASP A 83 -3.23 -17.16 -11.79
C ASP A 83 -2.61 -17.27 -10.39
N ILE A 84 -1.53 -16.54 -10.09
CA ILE A 84 -0.99 -16.42 -8.73
C ILE A 84 -2.03 -15.83 -7.77
N GLU A 85 -2.74 -14.77 -8.18
CA GLU A 85 -3.79 -14.16 -7.36
C GLU A 85 -4.92 -15.15 -7.07
N ASP A 86 -5.46 -15.77 -8.12
CA ASP A 86 -6.58 -16.71 -8.00
C ASP A 86 -6.21 -17.91 -7.12
N LYS A 87 -5.04 -18.52 -7.35
CA LYS A 87 -4.59 -19.68 -6.56
C LYS A 87 -4.25 -19.35 -5.12
N MET A 88 -3.75 -18.15 -4.84
CA MET A 88 -3.56 -17.69 -3.46
C MET A 88 -4.90 -17.48 -2.75
N ARG A 89 -5.91 -16.94 -3.44
CA ARG A 89 -7.26 -16.79 -2.89
C ARG A 89 -7.91 -18.15 -2.60
N GLU A 90 -7.81 -19.10 -3.53
CA GLU A 90 -8.29 -20.48 -3.34
C GLU A 90 -7.62 -21.17 -2.13
N ALA A 91 -6.38 -20.79 -1.80
CA ALA A 91 -5.60 -21.34 -0.71
C ALA A 91 -5.76 -20.62 0.64
N ASP A 92 -6.73 -19.69 0.76
CA ASP A 92 -6.94 -18.85 1.96
C ASP A 92 -5.71 -17.96 2.30
N LEU A 93 -5.00 -17.51 1.25
CA LEU A 93 -3.81 -16.66 1.31
C LEU A 93 -4.01 -15.36 0.53
N ALA A 94 -5.25 -14.85 0.50
CA ALA A 94 -5.61 -13.64 -0.25
C ALA A 94 -4.84 -12.37 0.20
N ASP A 95 -4.27 -12.35 1.40
CA ASP A 95 -3.40 -11.27 1.88
C ASP A 95 -1.95 -11.38 1.38
N LYS A 96 -1.58 -12.48 0.69
CA LYS A 96 -0.20 -12.79 0.26
C LYS A 96 0.04 -12.81 -1.23
N PHE A 97 -0.98 -12.66 -2.08
CA PHE A 97 -0.77 -12.77 -3.52
C PHE A 97 0.20 -11.72 -4.08
N GLN A 98 0.15 -10.47 -3.58
CA GLN A 98 1.09 -9.43 -4.03
C GLN A 98 2.53 -9.76 -3.63
N ASP A 99 2.73 -10.35 -2.44
CA ASP A 99 4.04 -10.83 -1.99
C ASP A 99 4.58 -11.93 -2.94
N ALA A 100 3.69 -12.80 -3.42
CA ALA A 100 4.03 -13.88 -4.35
C ALA A 100 4.28 -13.38 -5.77
N GLN A 101 3.52 -12.38 -6.22
CA GLN A 101 3.79 -11.67 -7.47
C GLN A 101 5.18 -11.00 -7.41
N VAL A 102 5.57 -10.40 -6.28
CA VAL A 102 6.93 -9.88 -6.09
C VAL A 102 7.99 -10.98 -6.24
N LEU A 103 7.80 -12.17 -5.66
CA LEU A 103 8.73 -13.29 -5.86
C LEU A 103 8.83 -13.73 -7.32
N TYR A 104 7.70 -13.81 -8.00
CA TYR A 104 7.66 -14.09 -9.42
C TYR A 104 8.53 -13.11 -10.21
N MET A 105 8.39 -11.82 -9.94
CA MET A 105 9.15 -10.77 -10.61
C MET A 105 10.62 -10.71 -10.22
N LEU A 106 10.96 -11.01 -8.97
CA LEU A 106 12.34 -10.96 -8.48
C LEU A 106 13.21 -12.12 -8.99
N GLY A 107 12.63 -13.28 -9.25
CA GLY A 107 13.44 -14.42 -9.67
C GLY A 107 12.73 -15.67 -10.15
N LEU A 108 11.40 -15.72 -10.20
CA LEU A 108 10.69 -16.92 -10.68
C LEU A 108 10.12 -16.80 -12.10
N TYR A 109 10.23 -15.63 -12.73
CA TYR A 109 9.80 -15.40 -14.12
C TYR A 109 10.36 -16.44 -15.11
N GLU A 110 11.62 -16.83 -14.95
CA GLU A 110 12.27 -17.81 -15.85
C GLU A 110 11.71 -19.24 -15.69
N TYR A 111 10.95 -19.51 -14.63
CA TYR A 111 10.40 -20.81 -14.27
C TYR A 111 8.89 -20.93 -14.56
N GLN A 112 8.28 -19.89 -15.13
CA GLN A 112 6.83 -19.81 -15.39
C GLN A 112 6.29 -20.91 -16.32
N ASP A 113 7.18 -21.52 -17.11
CA ASP A 113 6.88 -22.60 -18.05
C ASP A 113 7.02 -23.99 -17.43
N GLU A 114 7.52 -24.09 -16.20
CA GLU A 114 7.60 -25.35 -15.50
C GLU A 114 6.21 -25.88 -15.16
N GLN A 115 6.11 -27.21 -15.15
CA GLN A 115 4.89 -27.88 -14.77
C GLN A 115 4.44 -27.46 -13.36
N ASP A 116 3.15 -27.15 -13.25
CA ASP A 116 2.45 -26.79 -12.01
C ASP A 116 3.11 -25.63 -11.24
N PHE A 117 3.76 -24.70 -11.97
CA PHE A 117 4.52 -23.58 -11.40
C PHE A 117 3.78 -22.83 -10.28
N VAL A 118 2.56 -22.34 -10.55
CA VAL A 118 1.79 -21.54 -9.57
C VAL A 118 1.38 -22.38 -8.36
N THR A 119 0.93 -23.61 -8.55
CA THR A 119 0.58 -24.53 -7.46
C THR A 119 1.76 -24.84 -6.55
N ARG A 120 2.96 -25.02 -7.12
CA ARG A 120 4.21 -25.22 -6.37
C ARG A 120 4.59 -23.96 -5.58
N LEU A 121 4.41 -22.77 -6.17
CA LEU A 121 4.64 -21.51 -5.47
C LEU A 121 3.68 -21.32 -4.29
N VAL A 122 2.39 -21.57 -4.47
CA VAL A 122 1.38 -21.49 -3.39
C VAL A 122 1.70 -22.47 -2.26
N SER A 123 2.12 -23.70 -2.61
CA SER A 123 2.55 -24.70 -1.63
C SER A 123 3.74 -24.21 -0.80
N CYS A 124 4.60 -23.35 -1.35
CA CYS A 124 5.70 -22.76 -0.59
C CYS A 124 5.20 -21.83 0.52
N TYR A 125 4.16 -21.04 0.26
CA TYR A 125 3.55 -20.14 1.24
C TYR A 125 2.84 -20.89 2.37
N GLN A 126 2.04 -21.91 2.04
CA GLN A 126 1.31 -22.71 3.04
C GLN A 126 2.22 -23.40 4.06
N ASN A 127 3.47 -23.67 3.68
CA ASN A 127 4.41 -24.47 4.46
C ASN A 127 5.57 -23.65 5.06
N SER A 128 5.38 -22.33 5.24
CA SER A 128 6.43 -21.43 5.72
C SER A 128 5.99 -20.62 6.93
N SER A 129 6.86 -20.54 7.94
CA SER A 129 6.59 -19.84 9.20
C SER A 129 7.21 -18.43 9.31
N SER A 130 8.01 -18.04 8.32
CA SER A 130 8.72 -16.75 8.22
C SER A 130 9.10 -16.49 6.77
N ASP A 131 9.39 -15.23 6.44
CA ASP A 131 9.83 -14.82 5.09
C ASP A 131 11.15 -15.50 4.72
N GLU A 132 12.10 -15.64 5.65
CA GLU A 132 13.35 -16.34 5.37
C GLU A 132 13.14 -17.84 5.14
N ALA A 133 12.19 -18.46 5.85
CA ALA A 133 11.84 -19.87 5.61
C ALA A 133 11.15 -20.04 4.25
N LEU A 134 10.28 -19.10 3.87
CA LEU A 134 9.64 -19.04 2.56
C LEU A 134 10.69 -19.00 1.44
N ILE A 135 11.65 -18.07 1.51
CA ILE A 135 12.68 -17.93 0.47
C ILE A 135 13.54 -19.18 0.35
N ARG A 136 13.95 -19.78 1.47
CA ARG A 136 14.70 -21.06 1.44
C ARG A 136 13.90 -22.18 0.77
N ARG A 137 12.59 -22.22 0.98
CA ARG A 137 11.71 -23.22 0.37
C ARG A 137 11.56 -22.96 -1.12
N VAL A 138 11.30 -21.72 -1.52
CA VAL A 138 11.21 -21.30 -2.92
C VAL A 138 12.50 -21.63 -3.69
N ASN A 139 13.66 -21.26 -3.15
CA ASN A 139 14.95 -21.57 -3.76
C ASN A 139 15.18 -23.08 -3.91
N ARG A 140 14.69 -23.89 -2.96
CA ARG A 140 14.76 -25.36 -3.05
C ARG A 140 13.79 -25.92 -4.09
N GLU A 141 12.56 -25.42 -4.12
CA GLU A 141 11.47 -25.91 -4.97
C GLU A 141 11.75 -25.64 -6.45
N PHE A 142 12.31 -24.47 -6.76
CA PHE A 142 12.55 -24.03 -8.14
C PHE A 142 14.03 -24.08 -8.54
N GLY A 143 14.95 -24.41 -7.62
CA GLY A 143 16.39 -24.31 -7.89
C GLY A 143 16.84 -22.88 -8.21
N SER A 144 16.15 -21.88 -7.66
CA SER A 144 16.46 -20.46 -7.81
C SER A 144 17.43 -19.97 -6.73
N ASP A 145 17.93 -18.75 -6.89
CA ASP A 145 18.89 -18.10 -5.99
C ASP A 145 18.39 -16.71 -5.59
N ILE A 146 17.16 -16.65 -5.06
CA ILE A 146 16.55 -15.39 -4.59
C ILE A 146 17.18 -15.01 -3.25
N ASN A 147 17.66 -13.78 -3.15
CA ASN A 147 18.15 -13.21 -1.89
C ASN A 147 16.98 -12.85 -0.96
N ALA A 148 16.96 -13.44 0.23
CA ALA A 148 15.88 -13.23 1.19
C ALA A 148 15.81 -11.78 1.71
N GLU A 149 16.96 -11.13 1.90
CA GLU A 149 17.01 -9.75 2.39
C GLU A 149 16.45 -8.77 1.35
N ASP A 150 16.76 -8.98 0.07
CA ASP A 150 16.22 -8.16 -1.02
C ASP A 150 14.70 -8.34 -1.14
N TYR A 151 14.22 -9.57 -1.07
CA TYR A 151 12.78 -9.86 -1.04
C TYR A 151 12.07 -9.15 0.11
N ILE A 152 12.57 -9.32 1.34
CA ILE A 152 11.97 -8.72 2.54
C ILE A 152 11.94 -7.19 2.43
N LYS A 153 13.02 -6.57 1.91
CA LYS A 153 13.06 -5.12 1.70
C LYS A 153 12.02 -4.65 0.68
N VAL A 154 11.87 -5.34 -0.45
CA VAL A 154 10.91 -4.98 -1.50
C VAL A 154 9.48 -5.13 -0.99
N VAL A 155 9.16 -6.25 -0.35
CA VAL A 155 7.83 -6.51 0.22
C VAL A 155 7.49 -5.52 1.33
N ALA A 156 8.44 -5.23 2.23
CA ALA A 156 8.23 -4.22 3.27
C ALA A 156 7.99 -2.81 2.69
N GLY A 157 8.70 -2.44 1.62
CA GLY A 157 8.48 -1.18 0.91
C GLY A 157 7.11 -1.11 0.22
N MET A 158 6.68 -2.21 -0.40
CA MET A 158 5.34 -2.35 -0.98
C MET A 158 4.26 -2.12 0.08
N HIS A 159 4.30 -2.88 1.18
CA HIS A 159 3.31 -2.78 2.27
C HIS A 159 3.26 -1.38 2.90
N GLN A 160 4.37 -0.64 2.93
CA GLN A 160 4.45 0.74 3.44
C GLN A 160 3.81 1.79 2.51
N THR A 161 3.62 1.46 1.23
CA THR A 161 3.22 2.42 0.18
C THR A 161 1.88 2.09 -0.46
N THR A 162 1.47 0.82 -0.47
CA THR A 162 0.21 0.36 -1.07
C THR A 162 -0.83 -0.02 -0.02
N ILE A 163 -2.07 -0.18 -0.47
CA ILE A 163 -3.16 -0.77 0.28
C ILE A 163 -3.78 -1.80 -0.65
N SER A 164 -3.74 -3.07 -0.24
CA SER A 164 -4.44 -4.13 -0.97
C SER A 164 -5.92 -4.10 -0.62
N ASN A 165 -6.80 -4.25 -1.62
CA ASN A 165 -8.23 -4.42 -1.32
C ASN A 165 -8.53 -5.81 -0.73
N SER A 166 -7.60 -6.76 -0.83
CA SER A 166 -7.80 -8.10 -0.25
C SER A 166 -7.82 -8.12 1.27
N ILE A 167 -7.45 -7.02 1.94
CA ILE A 167 -7.60 -6.88 3.39
C ILE A 167 -9.05 -6.61 3.80
N PHE A 168 -9.93 -6.26 2.85
CA PHE A 168 -11.32 -5.89 3.12
C PHE A 168 -12.27 -7.07 2.82
N ASP A 169 -13.22 -7.28 3.73
CA ASP A 169 -14.34 -8.20 3.58
C ASP A 169 -15.34 -7.67 2.53
N ASP A 170 -15.71 -6.38 2.59
CA ASP A 170 -16.60 -5.71 1.63
C ASP A 170 -16.16 -4.26 1.38
N PRO A 171 -15.23 -4.03 0.42
CA PRO A 171 -14.73 -2.68 0.14
C PRO A 171 -15.80 -1.73 -0.42
N SER A 172 -16.95 -2.23 -0.88
CA SER A 172 -18.05 -1.42 -1.42
C SER A 172 -18.82 -0.68 -0.33
N THR A 173 -18.80 -1.20 0.90
CA THR A 173 -19.49 -0.62 2.06
C THR A 173 -18.47 -0.15 3.09
N LYS A 174 -18.59 1.08 3.59
CA LYS A 174 -17.81 1.53 4.73
C LYS A 174 -18.33 0.84 6.00
N ASN A 175 -17.75 -0.29 6.35
CA ASN A 175 -18.15 -1.12 7.49
C ASN A 175 -17.09 -1.18 8.60
N ASN A 176 -17.46 -1.69 9.78
CA ASN A 176 -16.60 -1.72 10.97
C ASN A 176 -15.51 -2.78 10.91
N ARG A 177 -15.73 -3.92 10.23
CA ARG A 177 -14.72 -4.98 10.08
C ARG A 177 -13.56 -4.50 9.20
N ASP A 178 -13.89 -3.86 8.09
CA ASP A 178 -12.90 -3.30 7.16
C ASP A 178 -12.16 -2.10 7.76
N LEU A 179 -12.81 -1.33 8.64
CA LEU A 179 -12.12 -0.29 9.40
C LEU A 179 -11.07 -0.89 10.36
N VAL A 180 -11.35 -2.06 10.95
CA VAL A 180 -10.38 -2.77 11.79
C VAL A 180 -9.23 -3.30 10.92
N ALA A 181 -9.52 -3.89 9.77
CA ALA A 181 -8.51 -4.36 8.83
C ALA A 181 -7.62 -3.21 8.33
N TRP A 182 -8.21 -2.06 8.00
CA TRP A 182 -7.49 -0.83 7.68
C TRP A 182 -6.51 -0.41 8.78
N ALA A 183 -6.98 -0.41 10.04
CA ALA A 183 -6.16 0.00 11.18
C ALA A 183 -5.02 -1.00 11.43
N GLU A 184 -5.30 -2.30 11.39
CA GLU A 184 -4.29 -3.35 11.54
C GLU A 184 -3.25 -3.29 10.40
N ASN A 185 -3.67 -3.04 9.16
CA ASN A 185 -2.76 -2.81 8.04
C ASN A 185 -1.87 -1.58 8.28
N ALA A 186 -2.45 -0.43 8.67
CA ALA A 186 -1.67 0.77 8.97
C ALA A 186 -0.63 0.55 10.09
N TYR A 187 -0.97 -0.25 11.10
CA TYR A 187 -0.05 -0.62 12.18
C TYR A 187 1.07 -1.57 11.70
N ARG A 188 0.71 -2.65 11.00
CA ARG A 188 1.65 -3.67 10.49
C ARG A 188 2.60 -3.10 9.44
N SER A 189 2.09 -2.21 8.59
CA SER A 189 2.88 -1.48 7.59
C SER A 189 3.61 -0.26 8.15
N HIS A 190 3.62 -0.06 9.47
CA HIS A 190 4.38 0.99 10.13
C HIS A 190 4.14 2.39 9.56
N TRP A 191 2.86 2.75 9.35
CA TRP A 191 2.48 4.07 8.86
C TRP A 191 3.00 5.18 9.79
N GLY A 192 3.47 6.26 9.17
CA GLY A 192 3.99 7.43 9.86
C GLY A 192 2.87 8.32 10.42
N TYR A 193 3.28 9.31 11.22
CA TYR A 193 2.38 10.37 11.69
C TYR A 193 2.87 11.72 11.17
N VAL A 194 2.02 12.39 10.42
CA VAL A 194 2.20 13.79 10.03
C VAL A 194 0.87 14.51 10.18
N TRP A 195 0.88 15.64 10.88
CA TRP A 195 -0.34 16.43 11.14
C TRP A 195 -1.02 16.85 9.83
N GLY A 196 -2.34 16.64 9.74
CA GLY A 196 -3.13 16.98 8.56
C GLY A 196 -3.05 15.98 7.41
N THR A 197 -2.52 14.78 7.65
CA THR A 197 -2.48 13.67 6.68
C THR A 197 -3.53 12.61 7.02
N TYR A 198 -3.96 11.84 6.01
CA TYR A 198 -5.12 10.96 6.10
C TYR A 198 -4.88 9.62 5.39
N GLY A 199 -3.70 9.04 5.61
CA GLY A 199 -3.30 7.73 5.07
C GLY A 199 -2.73 7.78 3.66
N LYS A 200 -2.44 8.97 3.12
CA LYS A 200 -1.79 9.15 1.82
C LYS A 200 -0.29 8.85 1.90
N LEU A 201 0.29 8.46 0.77
CA LEU A 201 1.74 8.38 0.59
C LEU A 201 2.35 9.79 0.77
N LEU A 202 3.34 9.89 1.64
CA LEU A 202 4.06 11.13 1.88
C LEU A 202 5.22 11.25 0.88
N THR A 203 4.99 11.91 -0.25
CA THR A 203 6.08 12.28 -1.17
C THR A 203 6.93 13.40 -0.57
N ARG A 204 8.10 13.66 -1.16
CA ARG A 204 8.97 14.76 -0.70
C ARG A 204 8.26 16.10 -0.88
N GLU A 205 7.65 16.32 -2.03
CA GLU A 205 6.92 17.53 -2.39
C GLU A 205 5.74 17.74 -1.43
N TYR A 206 5.01 16.67 -1.11
CA TYR A 206 3.91 16.75 -0.16
C TYR A 206 4.41 17.04 1.25
N ALA A 207 5.53 16.45 1.69
CA ALA A 207 6.14 16.74 2.98
C ALA A 207 6.56 18.21 3.11
N GLU A 208 7.24 18.76 2.11
CA GLU A 208 7.65 20.18 2.11
C GLU A 208 6.43 21.10 2.13
N ALA A 209 5.39 20.82 1.32
CA ALA A 209 4.15 21.59 1.34
C ALA A 209 3.46 21.58 2.71
N LEU A 210 3.50 20.45 3.44
CA LEU A 210 2.95 20.36 4.79
C LEU A 210 3.80 21.14 5.82
N ILE A 211 5.13 21.09 5.70
CA ILE A 211 6.08 21.82 6.55
C ILE A 211 5.87 23.33 6.43
N ASP A 212 5.75 23.82 5.19
CA ASP A 212 5.56 25.24 4.92
C ASP A 212 4.19 25.74 5.37
N ARG A 213 3.15 24.92 5.17
CA ARG A 213 1.76 25.26 5.55
C ARG A 213 1.56 25.33 7.05
N ASP A 214 2.18 24.45 7.83
CA ASP A 214 2.07 24.46 9.30
C ASP A 214 3.45 24.30 9.97
N PRO A 215 4.25 25.37 10.04
CA PRO A 215 5.58 25.33 10.63
C PRO A 215 5.57 24.96 12.12
N LYS A 216 4.46 25.24 12.82
CA LYS A 216 4.34 25.03 14.28
C LYS A 216 4.09 23.57 14.63
N HIS A 217 3.23 22.88 13.89
CA HIS A 217 2.88 21.49 14.19
C HIS A 217 3.70 20.50 13.35
N VAL A 218 3.97 20.82 12.09
CA VAL A 218 4.72 19.97 11.14
C VAL A 218 6.18 20.42 11.05
N GLY A 219 6.43 21.71 10.78
CA GLY A 219 7.78 22.21 10.50
C GLY A 219 8.78 22.02 11.63
N LYS A 220 8.35 22.08 12.90
CA LYS A 220 9.21 21.74 14.06
C LYS A 220 9.78 20.32 14.05
N TYR A 221 9.24 19.43 13.22
CA TYR A 221 9.70 18.05 13.04
C TYR A 221 10.22 17.78 11.63
N ALA A 222 10.48 18.81 10.82
CA ALA A 222 10.81 18.66 9.39
C ALA A 222 11.91 17.62 9.12
N ASP A 223 13.04 17.70 9.82
CA ASP A 223 14.16 16.76 9.61
C ASP A 223 13.81 15.31 9.96
N PHE A 224 13.01 15.13 11.02
CA PHE A 224 12.52 13.82 11.40
C PHE A 224 11.57 13.26 10.34
N ILE A 225 10.62 14.07 9.85
CA ILE A 225 9.66 13.68 8.83
C ILE A 225 10.38 13.28 7.54
N ARG A 226 11.34 14.11 7.07
CA ARG A 226 12.15 13.83 5.88
C ARG A 226 12.90 12.50 5.97
N SER A 227 13.47 12.21 7.13
CA SER A 227 14.34 11.05 7.32
C SER A 227 13.59 9.75 7.61
N ASN A 228 12.35 9.83 8.12
CA ASN A 228 11.63 8.64 8.62
C ASN A 228 10.31 8.36 7.88
N TRP A 229 9.62 9.39 7.39
CA TRP A 229 8.25 9.26 6.89
C TRP A 229 8.08 9.49 5.40
N VAL A 230 9.00 10.20 4.74
CA VAL A 230 8.96 10.35 3.28
C VAL A 230 9.08 8.96 2.64
N GLY A 231 8.21 8.68 1.68
CA GLY A 231 8.07 7.37 1.05
C GLY A 231 7.20 6.38 1.83
N ARG A 232 6.48 6.83 2.86
CA ARG A 232 5.53 6.01 3.62
C ARG A 232 4.15 6.64 3.66
N ARG A 233 3.12 5.81 3.86
CA ARG A 233 1.79 6.33 4.19
C ARG A 233 1.78 6.96 5.58
N CYS A 234 1.16 8.13 5.68
CA CYS A 234 1.09 8.90 6.92
C CYS A 234 -0.34 9.31 7.23
N ALA A 235 -0.70 9.27 8.51
CA ALA A 235 -1.97 9.77 9.00
C ALA A 235 -1.79 10.51 10.33
N ASP A 236 -2.60 11.53 10.58
CA ASP A 236 -2.87 11.97 11.96
C ASP A 236 -3.98 11.13 12.60
N CYS A 237 -4.35 11.42 13.86
CA CYS A 237 -5.25 10.57 14.61
C CYS A 237 -6.64 10.43 13.95
N VAL A 238 -7.27 11.56 13.62
CA VAL A 238 -8.57 11.57 12.94
C VAL A 238 -8.42 11.22 11.46
N GLY A 239 -7.28 11.56 10.86
CA GLY A 239 -6.89 11.22 9.50
C GLY A 239 -6.76 9.73 9.26
N LEU A 240 -6.44 8.93 10.29
CA LEU A 240 -6.44 7.47 10.17
C LEU A 240 -7.85 6.94 9.91
N ILE A 241 -8.85 7.49 10.60
CA ILE A 241 -10.27 7.12 10.41
C ILE A 241 -10.82 7.73 9.11
N LYS A 242 -10.56 9.03 8.87
CA LYS A 242 -11.00 9.70 7.64
C LYS A 242 -10.38 9.05 6.41
N GLY A 243 -9.13 8.59 6.50
CA GLY A 243 -8.44 7.90 5.43
C GLY A 243 -9.21 6.68 4.94
N TYR A 244 -9.74 5.87 5.86
CA TYR A 244 -10.62 4.76 5.52
C TYR A 244 -11.93 5.26 4.89
N LEU A 245 -12.61 6.23 5.50
CA LEU A 245 -13.89 6.76 4.99
C LEU A 245 -13.76 7.34 3.58
N TRP A 246 -12.60 7.92 3.27
CA TRP A 246 -12.24 8.54 2.00
C TRP A 246 -11.50 7.59 1.04
N TYR A 247 -11.28 6.34 1.42
CA TYR A 247 -10.61 5.37 0.56
C TYR A 247 -11.54 4.93 -0.58
N ASN A 248 -11.07 5.12 -1.80
CA ASN A 248 -11.70 4.66 -3.03
C ASN A 248 -11.08 3.32 -3.44
N PRO A 249 -11.78 2.19 -3.25
CA PRO A 249 -11.23 0.88 -3.54
C PRO A 249 -10.95 0.66 -5.03
N ASN A 250 -11.72 1.30 -5.93
CA ASN A 250 -11.54 1.14 -7.37
C ASN A 250 -10.26 1.80 -7.88
N LYS A 251 -9.76 2.81 -7.17
CA LYS A 251 -8.52 3.52 -7.52
C LYS A 251 -7.36 3.24 -6.56
N HIS A 252 -7.58 2.41 -5.54
CA HIS A 252 -6.60 2.08 -4.51
C HIS A 252 -5.96 3.30 -3.81
N GLU A 253 -6.72 4.38 -3.67
CA GLU A 253 -6.22 5.64 -3.13
C GLU A 253 -7.20 6.33 -2.19
N VAL A 254 -6.67 7.19 -1.33
CA VAL A 254 -7.49 8.04 -0.46
C VAL A 254 -7.80 9.34 -1.19
N GLN A 255 -9.08 9.59 -1.46
CA GLN A 255 -9.56 10.78 -2.15
C GLN A 255 -10.28 11.68 -1.15
N TYR A 256 -9.76 12.89 -0.95
CA TYR A 256 -10.32 13.83 0.01
C TYR A 256 -11.83 14.04 -0.22
N GLY A 257 -12.65 13.78 0.80
CA GLY A 257 -14.11 13.93 0.73
C GLY A 257 -14.86 12.82 -0.02
N TYR A 258 -14.18 11.79 -0.53
CA TYR A 258 -14.82 10.66 -1.17
C TYR A 258 -15.82 9.96 -0.23
N GLY A 259 -16.95 9.50 -0.79
CA GLY A 259 -18.02 8.89 0.00
C GLY A 259 -18.81 9.86 0.90
N GLY A 260 -18.56 11.18 0.81
CA GLY A 260 -19.35 12.21 1.50
C GLY A 260 -19.05 12.37 3.00
N ALA A 261 -18.01 11.72 3.52
CA ALA A 261 -17.61 11.87 4.91
C ALA A 261 -17.05 13.29 5.18
N VAL A 262 -17.61 13.96 6.18
CA VAL A 262 -17.29 15.36 6.53
C VAL A 262 -15.86 15.48 7.03
N ASP A 263 -15.14 16.50 6.53
CA ASP A 263 -13.85 16.87 7.11
C ASP A 263 -14.03 17.56 8.46
N GLY A 264 -13.43 16.97 9.50
CA GLY A 264 -13.46 17.51 10.84
C GLY A 264 -12.34 16.93 11.72
N GLY A 265 -12.10 17.60 12.83
CA GLY A 265 -11.15 17.15 13.85
C GLY A 265 -11.72 16.04 14.75
N ALA A 266 -10.85 15.46 15.58
CA ALA A 266 -11.21 14.42 16.55
C ALA A 266 -12.43 14.79 17.43
N ASN A 267 -12.49 16.02 17.94
CA ASN A 267 -13.60 16.48 18.76
C ASN A 267 -14.92 16.56 17.99
N TYR A 268 -14.86 17.04 16.74
CA TYR A 268 -16.04 17.13 15.90
C TYR A 268 -16.59 15.73 15.61
N MET A 269 -15.73 14.80 15.21
CA MET A 269 -16.09 13.41 14.93
C MET A 269 -16.76 12.72 16.12
N TYR A 270 -16.23 12.91 17.34
CA TYR A 270 -16.88 12.41 18.55
C TYR A 270 -18.21 13.11 18.85
N SER A 271 -18.27 14.43 18.70
CA SER A 271 -19.48 15.20 19.01
C SER A 271 -20.64 14.89 18.07
N SER A 272 -20.36 14.59 16.80
CA SER A 272 -21.36 14.27 15.77
C SER A 272 -21.89 12.83 15.86
N ALA A 273 -21.22 11.96 16.60
CA ALA A 273 -21.69 10.60 16.83
C ALA A 273 -22.99 10.58 17.65
N LYS A 274 -23.99 9.84 17.14
CA LYS A 274 -25.30 9.65 17.76
C LYS A 274 -25.25 8.66 18.93
N THR A 275 -24.46 7.59 18.78
CA THR A 275 -24.30 6.54 19.78
C THR A 275 -22.88 6.60 20.36
N LYS A 276 -22.79 6.79 21.68
CA LYS A 276 -21.54 6.94 22.42
C LYS A 276 -21.73 6.71 23.90
N GLY A 277 -20.65 6.46 24.62
CA GLY A 277 -20.67 6.26 26.06
C GLY A 277 -19.31 6.42 26.73
N PRO A 278 -19.25 6.39 28.07
CA PRO A 278 -17.99 6.36 28.81
C PRO A 278 -17.14 5.16 28.41
N ILE A 279 -15.81 5.31 28.37
CA ILE A 279 -14.90 4.21 27.96
C ILE A 279 -15.06 2.96 28.82
N SER A 280 -15.48 3.11 30.08
CA SER A 280 -15.72 2.01 31.02
C SER A 280 -16.90 1.12 30.63
N THR A 281 -17.75 1.55 29.69
CA THR A 281 -18.91 0.79 29.19
C THR A 281 -18.76 0.42 27.71
N ILE A 282 -17.53 0.43 27.18
CA ILE A 282 -17.30 0.08 25.78
C ILE A 282 -17.81 -1.34 25.50
N PRO A 283 -18.71 -1.53 24.52
CA PRO A 283 -19.13 -2.87 24.15
C PRO A 283 -18.02 -3.56 23.33
N GLU A 284 -18.03 -4.89 23.32
CA GLU A 284 -17.07 -5.68 22.54
C GLU A 284 -17.44 -5.69 21.04
N ILE A 285 -17.38 -4.50 20.42
CA ILE A 285 -17.68 -4.28 19.02
C ILE A 285 -16.44 -3.63 18.37
N PRO A 286 -15.58 -4.41 17.70
CA PRO A 286 -14.47 -3.86 16.94
C PRO A 286 -14.93 -2.86 15.86
N GLY A 287 -14.09 -1.85 15.60
CA GLY A 287 -14.37 -0.74 14.70
C GLY A 287 -15.09 0.44 15.35
N LEU A 288 -15.29 0.43 16.67
CA LEU A 288 -15.72 1.63 17.40
C LEU A 288 -14.60 2.68 17.45
N GLY A 289 -15.00 3.96 17.43
CA GLY A 289 -14.10 5.05 17.75
C GLY A 289 -13.90 5.14 19.26
N VAL A 290 -12.68 5.39 19.70
CA VAL A 290 -12.37 5.78 21.08
C VAL A 290 -11.82 7.20 21.08
N TRP A 291 -12.12 7.97 22.13
CA TRP A 291 -11.85 9.40 22.16
C TRP A 291 -11.41 9.88 23.54
N HIS A 292 -10.53 10.88 23.53
CA HIS A 292 -10.39 11.87 24.59
C HIS A 292 -10.22 13.24 23.94
N LYS A 293 -10.32 14.33 24.72
CA LYS A 293 -10.23 15.68 24.16
C LYS A 293 -9.00 15.85 23.26
N GLY A 294 -9.25 16.13 21.98
CA GLY A 294 -8.24 16.35 20.95
C GLY A 294 -7.73 15.11 20.20
N HIS A 295 -8.17 13.90 20.54
CA HIS A 295 -7.58 12.67 19.99
C HIS A 295 -8.59 11.53 19.81
N VAL A 296 -8.39 10.72 18.78
CA VAL A 296 -9.20 9.52 18.49
C VAL A 296 -8.34 8.31 18.16
N GLY A 297 -8.92 7.13 18.33
CA GLY A 297 -8.38 5.84 17.89
C GLY A 297 -9.49 4.90 17.46
N ILE A 298 -9.10 3.73 16.94
CA ILE A 298 -10.00 2.67 16.48
C ILE A 298 -9.88 1.50 17.45
N TYR A 299 -10.98 1.13 18.11
CA TYR A 299 -11.06 -0.06 18.94
C TYR A 299 -11.03 -1.30 18.06
N ILE A 300 -10.13 -2.24 18.34
CA ILE A 300 -9.94 -3.46 17.53
C ILE A 300 -10.32 -4.72 18.31
N GLY A 301 -11.04 -4.57 19.42
CA GLY A 301 -11.43 -5.66 20.31
C GLY A 301 -10.41 -5.97 21.40
N ASN A 302 -10.83 -6.77 22.38
CA ASN A 302 -10.03 -7.29 23.49
C ASN A 302 -9.27 -6.21 24.28
N GLY A 303 -9.84 -5.02 24.43
CA GLY A 303 -9.22 -3.92 25.16
C GLY A 303 -8.09 -3.18 24.41
N TYR A 304 -7.90 -3.44 23.12
CA TYR A 304 -6.86 -2.83 22.30
C TYR A 304 -7.39 -1.76 21.33
N VAL A 305 -6.54 -0.79 21.06
CA VAL A 305 -6.79 0.36 20.19
C VAL A 305 -5.63 0.53 19.24
N ILE A 306 -5.91 0.81 17.97
CA ILE A 306 -4.92 1.33 17.02
C ILE A 306 -5.19 2.81 16.77
N HIS A 307 -4.13 3.63 16.85
CA HIS A 307 -4.24 5.06 16.59
C HIS A 307 -2.92 5.66 16.11
N ALA A 308 -2.99 6.73 15.33
CA ALA A 308 -1.82 7.53 14.98
C ALA A 308 -1.44 8.41 16.18
N SER A 309 -0.34 8.08 16.87
CA SER A 309 -0.04 8.61 18.20
C SER A 309 0.67 9.96 18.20
N SER A 310 1.78 10.07 17.46
CA SER A 310 2.61 11.28 17.43
C SER A 310 3.66 11.17 16.34
N THR A 311 4.24 12.30 15.92
CA THR A 311 5.24 12.36 14.84
C THR A 311 6.41 11.40 15.04
N LYS A 312 6.86 11.15 16.27
CA LYS A 312 7.99 10.24 16.52
C LYS A 312 7.63 8.75 16.59
N ARG A 313 6.33 8.42 16.67
CA ARG A 313 5.85 7.05 16.90
C ARG A 313 5.03 6.47 15.76
N GLY A 314 4.42 7.31 14.92
CA GLY A 314 3.54 6.84 13.86
C GLY A 314 2.24 6.24 14.38
N VAL A 315 1.72 5.26 13.64
CA VAL A 315 0.57 4.43 14.04
C VAL A 315 1.02 3.35 15.01
N VAL A 316 0.31 3.23 16.13
CA VAL A 316 0.65 2.31 17.23
C VAL A 316 -0.57 1.54 17.71
N LYS A 317 -0.33 0.38 18.31
CA LYS A 317 -1.31 -0.42 19.05
C LYS A 317 -1.10 -0.26 20.56
N THR A 318 -2.14 0.12 21.29
CA THR A 318 -2.12 0.32 22.75
C THR A 318 -3.34 -0.27 23.41
N GLY A 319 -3.39 -0.29 24.75
CA GLY A 319 -4.64 -0.52 25.48
C GLY A 319 -5.53 0.73 25.49
N LEU A 320 -6.74 0.59 26.05
CA LEU A 320 -7.74 1.68 26.20
C LEU A 320 -7.33 2.80 27.18
N ARG A 321 -6.26 2.60 27.97
CA ARG A 321 -5.82 3.58 28.97
C ARG A 321 -5.46 4.91 28.30
N GLY A 322 -6.16 5.97 28.69
CA GLY A 322 -5.96 7.34 28.16
C GLY A 322 -7.15 7.84 27.32
N PHE A 323 -8.01 6.95 26.86
CA PHE A 323 -9.30 7.31 26.25
C PHE A 323 -10.36 7.46 27.35
N THR A 324 -11.36 8.32 27.12
CA THR A 324 -12.42 8.62 28.09
C THR A 324 -13.80 8.20 27.61
N HIS A 325 -14.01 8.09 26.29
CA HIS A 325 -15.29 7.71 25.70
C HIS A 325 -15.10 6.81 24.48
N TRP A 326 -16.13 6.02 24.17
CA TRP A 326 -16.29 5.33 22.90
C TRP A 326 -17.46 5.93 22.11
N PHE A 327 -17.48 5.73 20.79
CA PHE A 327 -18.55 6.18 19.92
C PHE A 327 -18.64 5.34 18.62
N LYS A 328 -19.84 5.25 18.04
CA LYS A 328 -20.01 4.76 16.67
C LYS A 328 -19.58 5.84 15.70
N ILE A 329 -18.60 5.54 14.84
CA ILE A 329 -18.02 6.49 13.89
C ILE A 329 -19.07 6.83 12.83
N PRO A 330 -19.43 8.11 12.63
CA PRO A 330 -20.34 8.51 11.57
C PRO A 330 -19.84 8.07 10.19
N GLY A 331 -20.73 7.49 9.39
CA GLY A 331 -20.39 6.98 8.05
C GLY A 331 -19.86 5.54 8.04
N VAL A 332 -19.79 4.87 9.19
CA VAL A 332 -19.47 3.44 9.30
C VAL A 332 -20.74 2.65 9.59
N THR A 333 -21.00 1.63 8.78
CA THR A 333 -21.99 0.58 9.02
C THR A 333 -21.42 -0.44 9.99
N TYR A 334 -22.13 -0.74 11.07
CA TYR A 334 -21.71 -1.76 12.03
C TYR A 334 -22.45 -3.06 11.72
N LEU A 335 -21.69 -4.07 11.32
CA LEU A 335 -22.18 -5.41 11.03
C LEU A 335 -22.32 -6.18 12.37
N ASP A 336 -23.34 -7.03 12.46
CA ASP A 336 -23.62 -7.91 13.62
C ASP A 336 -24.02 -7.21 14.94
N GLU A 337 -24.77 -6.11 14.86
CA GLU A 337 -25.44 -5.53 16.03
C GLU A 337 -26.48 -6.45 16.68
#